data_AF-L0DEI9-F1
#
_entry.id   AF-L0DEI9-F1
#
_cell.length_a   1.000
_cell.length_b   1.000
_cell.length_c   1.000
_cell.angle_alpha   90.00
_cell.angle_beta   90.00
_cell.angle_gamma   90.00
#
_symmetry.space_group_name_H-M   'P 1'
#
loop_
_entity.id
_entity.type
_entity.pdbx_description
1 polymer ?
#
loop_
_entity_poly.entity_id
_entity_poly.type
_entity_poly.pdbx_seq_one_letter_code
_entity_poly.pdbx_strand_id
1 'polypeptide(L)'
;MSKRVLLLFSLVILVAISGQAPSEQPKSNQLGQPAPIGLQSPKELAKARLELARQAFAVMKLNQERGVARGDHDLWSLRLMEEERNASGNKAERIAAVQAHLDRVKKWEAETARLFKGGEVDLMLYMDTQWKRLEAESLLAKEKEEPQGSL
;
A
#
# COMPACT_ATOMS: atom_id res chain seq x y z
N MET A 1 -8.72 30.84 -60.70
CA MET A 1 -8.05 31.61 -59.63
C MET A 1 -7.63 30.63 -58.53
N SER A 2 -6.35 30.22 -58.51
CA SER A 2 -5.80 29.21 -57.61
C SER A 2 -5.42 29.80 -56.24
N LYS A 3 -5.82 29.13 -55.15
CA LYS A 3 -5.20 29.31 -53.82
C LYS A 3 -4.42 28.04 -53.48
N ARG A 4 -3.09 28.15 -53.54
CA ARG A 4 -2.13 27.14 -53.05
C ARG A 4 -2.01 27.31 -51.54
N VAL A 5 -2.38 26.30 -50.76
CA VAL A 5 -2.11 26.24 -49.32
C VAL A 5 -0.88 25.37 -49.13
N LEU A 6 0.20 25.98 -48.64
CA LEU A 6 1.48 25.35 -48.39
C LEU A 6 1.43 24.68 -47.00
N LEU A 7 1.50 23.34 -46.97
CA LEU A 7 1.65 22.55 -45.74
C LEU A 7 3.13 22.56 -45.31
N LEU A 8 3.44 23.23 -44.20
CA LEU A 8 4.73 23.11 -43.52
C LEU A 8 4.60 22.10 -42.38
N PHE A 9 5.02 20.86 -42.64
CA PHE A 9 5.24 19.84 -41.62
C PHE A 9 6.54 20.16 -40.86
N SER A 10 6.44 20.74 -39.67
CA SER A 10 7.56 20.82 -38.74
C SER A 10 7.62 19.53 -37.93
N LEU A 11 8.51 18.62 -38.34
CA LEU A 11 8.89 17.43 -37.61
C LEU A 11 9.84 17.82 -36.47
N VAL A 12 9.31 17.96 -35.26
CA VAL A 12 10.12 18.11 -34.04
C VAL A 12 10.35 16.71 -33.47
N ILE A 13 11.55 16.17 -33.68
CA ILE A 13 11.99 14.92 -33.06
C ILE A 13 12.34 15.22 -31.60
N LEU A 14 11.40 14.93 -30.69
CA LEU A 14 11.65 14.99 -29.26
C LEU A 14 12.46 13.74 -28.86
N VAL A 15 13.75 13.93 -28.59
CA VAL A 15 14.62 12.91 -28.01
C VAL A 15 14.18 12.68 -26.58
N ALA A 16 13.46 11.57 -26.34
CA ALA A 16 13.14 11.10 -25.00
C ALA A 16 14.43 10.61 -24.33
N ILE A 17 14.96 11.40 -23.41
CA ILE A 17 15.99 10.96 -22.47
C ILE A 17 15.33 9.93 -21.56
N SER A 18 15.56 8.66 -21.85
CA SER A 18 15.25 7.53 -20.97
C SER A 18 16.16 7.60 -19.74
N GLY A 19 15.84 8.52 -18.83
CA GLY A 19 16.42 8.59 -17.50
C GLY A 19 15.95 7.36 -16.72
N GLN A 20 16.70 6.28 -16.85
CA GLN A 20 16.55 5.08 -16.05
C GLN A 20 16.88 5.50 -14.61
N ALA A 21 15.84 5.84 -13.84
CA ALA A 21 15.98 6.15 -12.43
C ALA A 21 16.72 4.97 -11.78
N PRO A 22 17.77 5.23 -10.97
CA PRO A 22 18.49 4.16 -10.31
C PRO A 22 17.47 3.34 -9.53
N SER A 23 17.32 2.07 -9.93
CA SER A 23 16.51 1.13 -9.17
C SER A 23 17.25 0.91 -7.86
N GLU A 24 16.92 1.69 -6.84
CA GLU A 24 17.29 1.39 -5.46
C GLU A 24 16.53 0.13 -5.07
N GLN A 25 17.05 -1.02 -5.49
CA GLN A 25 16.68 -2.27 -4.86
C GLN A 25 17.04 -2.13 -3.39
N PRO A 26 16.08 -2.29 -2.46
CA PRO A 26 16.40 -2.30 -1.04
C PRO A 26 17.48 -3.34 -0.83
N LYS A 27 18.63 -2.93 -0.28
CA LYS A 27 19.80 -3.79 -0.10
C LYS A 27 19.35 -5.05 0.64
N SER A 28 19.36 -6.21 -0.02
CA SER A 28 18.90 -7.47 0.56
C SER A 28 19.62 -7.84 1.86
N ASN A 29 20.82 -7.29 2.09
CA ASN A 29 21.60 -7.47 3.32
C ASN A 29 21.04 -6.73 4.54
N GLN A 30 19.97 -5.93 4.41
CA GLN A 30 19.23 -5.37 5.56
C GLN A 30 17.98 -6.18 5.94
N LEU A 31 17.59 -7.17 5.12
CA LEU A 31 16.53 -8.10 5.48
C LEU A 31 17.11 -9.15 6.45
N GLY A 32 17.00 -8.87 7.75
CA GLY A 32 17.00 -9.89 8.78
C GLY A 32 18.38 -10.34 9.28
N GLN A 33 18.97 -9.55 10.17
CA GLN A 33 19.31 -10.21 11.42
C GLN A 33 18.00 -10.34 12.21
N PRO A 34 17.57 -11.56 12.60
CA PRO A 34 16.45 -11.70 13.51
C PRO A 34 16.72 -10.82 14.72
N ALA A 35 15.70 -10.09 15.18
CA ALA A 35 15.84 -9.28 16.38
C ALA A 35 16.45 -10.16 17.49
N PRO A 36 17.48 -9.69 18.21
CA PRO A 36 18.14 -10.52 19.20
C PRO A 36 17.08 -11.07 20.15
N ILE A 37 17.06 -12.40 20.29
CA ILE A 37 16.18 -13.14 21.21
C ILE A 37 16.68 -12.86 22.62
N GLY A 38 16.36 -11.68 23.12
CA GLY A 38 16.66 -11.20 24.48
C GLY A 38 15.44 -10.47 25.01
N LEU A 39 15.36 -10.30 26.33
CA LEU A 39 14.27 -9.62 27.03
C LEU A 39 14.23 -8.13 26.63
N GLN A 40 13.66 -7.83 25.47
CA GLN A 40 13.37 -6.47 25.03
C GLN A 40 12.20 -5.92 25.85
N SER A 41 12.26 -4.64 26.19
CA SER A 41 11.13 -3.97 26.83
C SER A 41 9.90 -3.98 25.91
N PRO A 42 8.66 -3.91 26.45
CA PRO A 42 7.46 -3.84 25.62
C PRO A 42 7.48 -2.74 24.56
N LYS A 43 8.12 -1.60 24.87
CA LYS A 43 8.30 -0.47 23.94
C LYS A 43 9.25 -0.82 22.78
N GLU A 44 10.34 -1.53 23.05
CA GLU A 44 11.27 -1.99 22.02
C GLU A 44 10.62 -3.04 21.11
N LEU A 45 9.84 -3.96 21.69
CA LEU A 45 9.07 -4.94 20.93
C LEU A 45 8.03 -4.28 20.02
N ALA A 46 7.29 -3.29 20.52
CA ALA A 46 6.32 -2.54 19.70
C ALA A 46 7.00 -1.81 18.53
N LYS A 47 8.15 -1.16 18.77
CA LYS A 47 8.94 -0.51 17.72
C LYS A 47 9.44 -1.53 16.68
N ALA A 48 9.93 -2.69 17.12
CA ALA A 48 10.42 -3.74 16.24
C ALA A 48 9.29 -4.33 15.37
N ARG A 49 8.09 -4.54 15.94
CA ARG A 49 6.91 -5.00 15.21
C ARG A 49 6.48 -4.01 14.13
N LEU A 50 6.41 -2.72 14.47
CA LEU A 50 6.07 -1.66 13.51
C LEU A 50 7.07 -1.61 12.35
N GLU A 51 8.36 -1.67 12.66
CA GLU A 51 9.41 -1.66 11.64
C GLU A 51 9.33 -2.89 10.72
N LEU A 52 9.13 -4.08 11.30
CA LEU A 52 8.93 -5.29 10.53
C LEU A 52 7.69 -5.23 9.63
N ALA A 53 6.57 -4.70 10.14
CA ALA A 53 5.34 -4.55 9.36
C ALA A 53 5.55 -3.59 8.17
N ARG A 54 6.30 -2.50 8.35
CA ARG A 54 6.67 -1.57 7.26
C ARG A 54 7.51 -2.25 6.20
N GLN A 55 8.54 -2.98 6.60
CA GLN A 55 9.43 -3.69 5.68
C GLN A 55 8.68 -4.78 4.90
N ALA A 56 7.88 -5.60 5.60
CA ALA A 56 7.09 -6.65 4.97
C ALA A 56 6.10 -6.06 3.95
N PHE A 57 5.40 -4.97 4.31
CA PHE A 57 4.49 -4.28 3.41
C PHE A 57 5.22 -3.68 2.20
N ALA A 58 6.41 -3.11 2.38
CA ALA A 58 7.23 -2.58 1.28
C ALA A 58 7.69 -3.68 0.31
N VAL A 59 8.17 -4.82 0.82
CA VAL A 59 8.57 -5.98 0.01
C VAL A 59 7.38 -6.53 -0.76
N MET A 60 6.23 -6.64 -0.10
CA MET A 60 4.98 -7.08 -0.73
C MET A 60 4.57 -6.15 -1.88
N LYS A 61 4.61 -4.83 -1.68
CA LYS A 61 4.33 -3.85 -2.75
C LYS A 61 5.29 -4.01 -3.93
N LEU A 62 6.58 -4.19 -3.66
CA LEU A 62 7.58 -4.44 -4.71
C LEU A 62 7.29 -5.73 -5.49
N ASN A 63 6.87 -6.79 -4.81
CA ASN A 63 6.49 -8.05 -5.45
C ASN A 63 5.23 -7.90 -6.30
N GLN A 64 4.28 -7.07 -5.88
CA GLN A 64 3.10 -6.71 -6.66
C GLN A 64 3.49 -5.98 -7.95
N GLU A 65 4.35 -4.96 -7.85
CA GLU A 65 4.86 -4.20 -8.99
C GLU A 65 5.64 -5.08 -9.99
N ARG A 66 6.22 -6.19 -9.52
CA ARG A 66 6.92 -7.19 -10.34
C ARG A 66 6.01 -8.33 -10.85
N GLY A 67 4.75 -8.37 -10.44
CA GLY A 67 3.81 -9.45 -10.80
C GLY A 67 4.15 -10.81 -10.20
N VAL A 68 4.96 -10.88 -9.14
CA VAL A 68 5.49 -12.14 -8.58
C VAL A 68 4.55 -12.76 -7.54
N ALA A 69 3.77 -11.97 -6.81
CA ALA A 69 2.93 -12.48 -5.73
C ALA A 69 1.52 -11.89 -5.77
N ARG A 70 0.53 -12.77 -5.64
CA ARG A 70 -0.88 -12.46 -5.37
C ARG A 70 -1.28 -13.23 -4.11
N GLY A 71 -0.98 -12.68 -2.93
CA GLY A 71 -1.36 -13.31 -1.66
C GLY A 71 -0.90 -12.47 -0.47
N ASP A 72 -1.75 -12.35 0.55
CA ASP A 72 -1.52 -11.68 1.83
C ASP A 72 -1.38 -10.15 1.83
N HIS A 73 -1.85 -9.44 0.79
CA HIS A 73 -1.65 -7.99 0.73
C HIS A 73 -2.40 -7.23 1.83
N ASP A 74 -3.52 -7.78 2.23
CA ASP A 74 -4.52 -7.27 3.17
C ASP A 74 -4.01 -7.57 4.56
N LEU A 75 -3.50 -8.77 4.78
CA LEU A 75 -2.92 -9.19 6.04
C LEU A 75 -1.75 -8.27 6.42
N TRP A 76 -0.82 -8.01 5.50
CA TRP A 76 0.30 -7.11 5.79
C TRP A 76 -0.12 -5.63 5.85
N SER A 77 -1.11 -5.22 5.06
CA SER A 77 -1.71 -3.88 5.14
C SER A 77 -2.41 -3.63 6.49
N LEU A 78 -3.11 -4.64 7.02
CA LEU A 78 -3.82 -4.63 8.30
C LEU A 78 -2.82 -4.61 9.44
N ARG A 79 -1.83 -5.51 9.44
CA ARG A 79 -0.76 -5.53 10.45
C ARG A 79 -0.05 -4.18 10.53
N LEU A 80 0.33 -3.60 9.38
CA LEU A 80 0.95 -2.28 9.35
C LEU A 80 0.05 -1.21 10.00
N MET A 81 -1.24 -1.21 9.67
CA MET A 81 -2.20 -0.28 10.27
C MET A 81 -2.30 -0.45 11.79
N GLU A 82 -2.43 -1.68 12.27
CA GLU A 82 -2.55 -1.97 13.70
C GLU A 82 -1.30 -1.50 14.45
N GLU A 83 -0.10 -1.77 13.93
CA GLU A 83 1.14 -1.30 14.56
C GLU A 83 1.28 0.22 14.53
N GLU A 84 0.92 0.88 13.42
CA GLU A 84 0.94 2.35 13.31
C GLU A 84 -0.04 2.98 14.30
N ARG A 85 -1.26 2.43 14.39
CA ARG A 85 -2.28 2.85 15.34
C ARG A 85 -1.83 2.65 16.79
N ASN A 86 -1.25 1.49 17.12
CA ASN A 86 -0.79 1.18 18.48
C ASN A 86 0.42 2.04 18.90
N ALA A 87 1.27 2.43 17.94
CA ALA A 87 2.41 3.31 18.19
C ALA A 87 2.03 4.80 18.24
N SER A 88 0.81 5.16 17.84
CA SER A 88 0.34 6.55 17.77
C SER A 88 0.13 7.15 19.16
N GLY A 89 0.60 8.38 19.36
CA GLY A 89 0.45 9.09 20.62
C GLY A 89 -0.86 9.89 20.72
N ASN A 90 -1.59 10.02 19.62
CA ASN A 90 -2.80 10.85 19.54
C ASN A 90 -3.83 10.28 18.55
N LYS A 91 -5.07 10.77 18.68
CA LYS A 91 -6.22 10.35 17.86
C LYS A 91 -6.02 10.63 16.37
N ALA A 92 -5.38 11.74 16.00
CA ALA A 92 -5.18 12.11 14.61
C ALA A 92 -4.28 11.11 13.86
N GLU A 93 -3.20 10.66 14.50
CA GLU A 93 -2.31 9.62 13.97
C GLU A 93 -3.01 8.26 13.84
N ARG A 94 -3.84 7.89 14.82
CA ARG A 94 -4.65 6.66 14.74
C ARG A 94 -5.63 6.70 13.56
N ILE A 95 -6.35 7.81 13.39
CA ILE A 95 -7.22 8.03 12.22
C ILE A 95 -6.41 7.94 10.92
N ALA A 96 -5.22 8.53 10.88
CA ALA A 96 -4.36 8.49 9.69
C ALA A 96 -3.91 7.07 9.34
N ALA A 97 -3.55 6.25 10.34
CA ALA A 97 -3.19 4.84 10.13
C ALA A 97 -4.35 4.04 9.51
N VAL A 98 -5.56 4.20 10.07
CA VAL A 98 -6.76 3.51 9.58
C VAL A 98 -7.15 4.02 8.18
N GLN A 99 -7.07 5.32 7.93
CA GLN A 99 -7.33 5.89 6.59
C GLN A 99 -6.33 5.36 5.55
N ALA A 100 -5.04 5.28 5.90
CA ALA A 100 -4.03 4.74 4.99
C ALA A 100 -4.29 3.27 4.64
N HIS A 101 -4.79 2.46 5.58
CA HIS A 101 -5.25 1.10 5.32
C HIS A 101 -6.44 1.06 4.37
N LEU A 102 -7.47 1.87 4.65
CA LEU A 102 -8.65 1.97 3.79
C LEU A 102 -8.28 2.34 2.35
N ASP A 103 -7.36 3.28 2.17
CA ASP A 103 -6.89 3.69 0.84
C ASP A 103 -6.17 2.54 0.10
N ARG A 104 -5.40 1.73 0.83
CA ARG A 104 -4.76 0.52 0.27
C ARG A 104 -5.80 -0.53 -0.13
N VAL A 105 -6.79 -0.79 0.72
CA VAL A 105 -7.85 -1.78 0.44
C VAL A 105 -8.73 -1.35 -0.73
N LYS A 106 -9.08 -0.05 -0.84
CA LYS A 106 -9.82 0.48 -2.00
C LYS A 106 -9.08 0.29 -3.33
N LYS A 107 -7.75 0.49 -3.33
CA LYS A 107 -6.92 0.22 -4.52
C LYS A 107 -6.94 -1.25 -4.90
N TRP A 108 -6.89 -2.15 -3.90
CA TRP A 108 -7.02 -3.58 -4.17
C TRP A 108 -8.42 -3.93 -4.68
N GLU A 109 -9.50 -3.54 -4.01
CA GLU A 109 -10.86 -3.81 -4.45
C GLU A 109 -11.08 -3.38 -5.92
N ALA A 110 -10.55 -2.22 -6.33
CA ALA A 110 -10.61 -1.77 -7.72
C ALA A 110 -9.88 -2.72 -8.70
N GLU A 111 -8.70 -3.21 -8.34
CA GLU A 111 -7.95 -4.18 -9.16
C GLU A 111 -8.63 -5.56 -9.18
N THR A 112 -9.12 -6.05 -8.04
CA THR A 112 -9.89 -7.30 -7.98
C THR A 112 -11.18 -7.21 -8.79
N ALA A 113 -11.87 -6.07 -8.77
CA ALA A 113 -13.04 -5.83 -9.60
C ALA A 113 -12.70 -5.92 -11.10
N ARG A 114 -11.57 -5.35 -11.51
CA ARG A 114 -11.06 -5.45 -12.88
C ARG A 114 -10.79 -6.91 -13.27
N LEU A 115 -10.08 -7.64 -12.41
CA LEU A 115 -9.73 -9.06 -12.61
C LEU A 115 -10.99 -9.95 -12.66
N PHE A 116 -11.96 -9.71 -11.78
CA PHE A 116 -13.21 -10.45 -11.73
C PHE A 116 -14.01 -10.27 -13.02
N LYS A 117 -14.12 -9.02 -13.50
CA LYS A 117 -14.76 -8.72 -14.80
C LYS A 117 -14.05 -9.41 -15.96
N GLY A 118 -12.74 -9.63 -15.86
CA GLY A 118 -11.93 -10.37 -16.84
C GLY A 118 -11.96 -11.88 -16.68
N GLY A 119 -12.62 -12.42 -15.65
CA GLY A 119 -12.63 -13.85 -15.34
C GLY A 119 -11.31 -14.40 -14.79
N GLU A 120 -10.39 -13.54 -14.34
CA GLU A 120 -9.07 -13.94 -13.82
C GLU A 120 -9.11 -14.35 -12.33
N VAL A 121 -10.17 -13.97 -11.62
CA VAL A 121 -10.41 -14.31 -10.21
C VAL A 121 -11.88 -14.69 -10.04
N ASP A 122 -12.16 -15.49 -9.02
CA ASP A 122 -13.53 -15.92 -8.72
C ASP A 122 -14.34 -14.85 -7.96
N LEU A 123 -15.66 -15.11 -7.84
CA LEU A 123 -16.59 -14.23 -7.12
C LEU A 123 -16.27 -14.14 -5.62
N MET A 124 -15.72 -15.19 -5.02
CA MET A 124 -15.42 -15.22 -3.58
C MET A 124 -14.28 -14.25 -3.26
N LEU A 125 -13.21 -14.22 -4.05
CA LEU A 125 -12.13 -13.26 -3.87
C LEU A 125 -12.62 -11.81 -4.06
N TYR A 126 -13.51 -11.57 -5.03
CA TYR A 126 -14.12 -10.25 -5.19
C TYR A 126 -14.93 -9.83 -3.96
N MET A 127 -15.83 -10.69 -3.48
CA MET A 127 -16.62 -10.42 -2.27
C MET A 127 -15.76 -10.23 -1.01
N ASP A 128 -14.68 -11.01 -0.86
CA ASP A 128 -13.72 -10.87 0.24
C ASP A 128 -13.05 -9.49 0.24
N THR A 129 -12.65 -8.97 -0.94
CA THR A 129 -12.10 -7.60 -1.01
C THR A 129 -13.12 -6.52 -0.68
N GLN A 130 -14.40 -6.70 -1.04
CA GLN A 130 -15.47 -5.78 -0.65
C GLN A 130 -15.71 -5.79 0.87
N TRP A 131 -15.72 -6.98 1.46
CA TRP A 131 -15.84 -7.15 2.91
C TRP A 131 -14.73 -6.41 3.65
N LYS A 132 -13.47 -6.61 3.23
CA LYS A 132 -12.30 -5.94 3.81
C LYS A 132 -12.38 -4.41 3.71
N ARG A 133 -12.92 -3.86 2.61
CA ARG A 133 -13.17 -2.40 2.52
C ARG A 133 -14.17 -1.96 3.57
N LEU A 134 -15.29 -2.67 3.71
CA LEU A 134 -16.33 -2.33 4.69
C LEU A 134 -15.81 -2.42 6.13
N GLU A 135 -14.97 -3.40 6.45
CA GLU A 135 -14.28 -3.47 7.74
C GLU A 135 -13.39 -2.25 7.98
N ALA A 136 -12.58 -1.87 6.99
CA ALA A 136 -11.71 -0.68 7.10
C ALA A 136 -12.52 0.62 7.26
N GLU A 137 -13.68 0.75 6.59
CA GLU A 137 -14.60 1.88 6.78
C GLU A 137 -15.22 1.89 8.17
N SER A 138 -15.65 0.73 8.67
CA SER A 138 -16.17 0.59 10.04
C SER A 138 -15.12 0.95 11.09
N LEU A 139 -13.88 0.50 10.92
CA LEU A 139 -12.75 0.86 11.78
C LEU A 139 -12.50 2.37 11.77
N LEU A 140 -12.53 3.01 10.60
CA LEU A 140 -12.33 4.45 10.48
C LEU A 140 -13.46 5.24 11.15
N ALA A 141 -14.70 4.79 11.02
CA ALA A 141 -15.85 5.41 11.69
C ALA A 141 -15.71 5.31 13.21
N LYS A 142 -15.39 4.13 13.74
CA LYS A 142 -15.14 3.91 15.18
C LYS A 142 -14.04 4.83 15.71
N GLU A 143 -12.89 4.87 15.03
CA GLU A 143 -11.76 5.70 15.44
C GLU A 143 -12.10 7.21 15.43
N LYS A 144 -12.98 7.65 14.51
CA LYS A 144 -13.46 9.04 14.47
C LYS A 144 -14.42 9.36 15.62
N GLU A 145 -15.24 8.40 16.04
CA GLU A 145 -16.21 8.56 17.13
C GLU A 145 -15.57 8.45 18.53
N GLU A 146 -14.51 7.66 18.69
CA GLU A 146 -13.84 7.47 19.98
C GLU A 146 -13.34 8.79 20.60
N PRO A 147 -13.68 9.12 21.86
CA PRO A 147 -13.16 10.30 22.53
C PRO A 147 -11.62 10.29 22.62
N GLN A 148 -11.03 11.49 22.62
CA GLN A 148 -9.59 11.61 22.84
C GLN A 148 -9.28 11.24 24.30
N GLY A 149 -8.53 10.14 24.52
CA GLY A 149 -8.10 9.69 25.85
C GLY A 149 -8.72 8.40 26.37
N SER A 150 -9.47 7.64 25.56
CA SER A 150 -10.13 6.38 25.96
C SER A 150 -9.22 5.13 26.00
N LEU A 151 -7.91 5.28 26.20
CA LEU A 151 -6.93 4.18 26.21
C LEU A 151 -6.44 3.83 27.61
#